data_AF-A0A957EUE9-F1
#
_entry.id   AF-A0A957EUE9-F1
#
_cell.length_a   1.000
_cell.length_b   1.000
_cell.length_c   1.000
_cell.angle_alpha   90.00
_cell.angle_beta   90.00
_cell.angle_gamma   90.00
#
_symmetry.space_group_name_H-M   'P 1'
#
loop_
_entity.id
_entity.type
_entity.pdbx_description
1 polymer ?
#
loop_
_entity_poly.entity_id
_entity_poly.type
_entity_poly.pdbx_seq_one_letter_code
_entity_poly.pdbx_strand_id
1 'polypeptide(L)'
;MTINQPLLAATTTITLLREPYVQIVKPNSLYIVWTTKESGTSEVHYGIGDYGLTAVATNTYFTTPDKAPYDQYYVHEAFLSGLTPDTLYQYKIFSDGNDLTPAGSITFRSGKPSSVTSFRFAALGDSGAGGTGQNGVANRLEQIQPDLVVHTGDVVYDASYKLLEERYFQIYDDLIQSVWLATLPGNHDTAYNKGQSYVDVFVNPTNGASDPIENEAYYSFDYANAHFTVITSEWPYKKGSNQYNWLQNDLANSNAAWNFVMFHLPLYYTDQRQAFKTNGTATSDLVPLFEQYGVDVVLSGDVHLYER
;
A
#
# COMPACT_ATOMS: atom_id res chain seq x y z
N MET A 1 -23.60 -46.96 -31.33
CA MET A 1 -22.91 -46.78 -30.03
C MET A 1 -22.07 -45.52 -30.18
N THR A 2 -22.64 -44.37 -29.86
CA THR A 2 -22.00 -43.07 -30.05
C THR A 2 -21.16 -42.80 -28.81
N ILE A 3 -19.84 -42.77 -28.98
CA ILE A 3 -18.91 -42.48 -27.89
C ILE A 3 -18.98 -40.97 -27.66
N ASN A 4 -19.62 -40.56 -26.56
CA ASN A 4 -19.52 -39.19 -26.06
C ASN A 4 -18.08 -38.97 -25.59
N GLN A 5 -17.25 -38.34 -26.43
CA GLN A 5 -16.05 -37.70 -25.90
C GLN A 5 -16.49 -36.49 -25.07
N PRO A 6 -16.01 -36.35 -23.82
CA PRO A 6 -16.24 -35.13 -23.07
C PRO A 6 -15.61 -33.98 -23.85
N LEU A 7 -16.40 -32.96 -24.16
CA LEU A 7 -15.91 -31.69 -24.66
C LEU A 7 -14.91 -31.20 -23.59
N LEU A 8 -13.61 -31.19 -23.89
CA LEU A 8 -12.64 -30.46 -23.07
C LEU A 8 -13.15 -29.02 -23.03
N ALA A 9 -13.54 -28.56 -21.84
CA ALA A 9 -13.91 -27.16 -21.66
C ALA A 9 -12.73 -26.32 -22.16
N ALA A 10 -13.01 -25.37 -23.06
CA ALA A 10 -11.98 -24.44 -23.49
C ALA A 10 -11.48 -23.71 -22.24
N THR A 11 -10.20 -23.88 -21.90
CA THR A 11 -9.56 -23.14 -20.83
C THR A 11 -9.61 -21.66 -21.21
N THR A 12 -10.35 -20.86 -20.44
CA THR A 12 -10.35 -19.40 -20.60
C THR A 12 -8.90 -18.92 -20.43
N THR A 13 -8.36 -18.26 -21.44
CA THR A 13 -7.06 -17.59 -21.32
C THR A 13 -7.23 -16.43 -20.36
N ILE A 14 -6.45 -16.40 -19.27
CA ILE A 14 -6.39 -15.29 -18.34
C ILE A 14 -5.12 -14.48 -18.61
N THR A 15 -5.28 -13.18 -18.82
CA THR A 15 -4.21 -12.21 -19.02
C THR A 15 -3.94 -11.50 -17.70
N LEU A 16 -2.76 -11.74 -17.11
CA LEU A 16 -2.27 -10.96 -15.98
C LEU A 16 -1.88 -9.56 -16.48
N LEU A 17 -2.46 -8.53 -15.88
CA LEU A 17 -2.21 -7.12 -16.23
C LEU A 17 -1.28 -6.44 -15.23
N ARG A 18 -1.41 -6.80 -13.94
CA ARG A 18 -0.58 -6.32 -12.85
C ARG A 18 -0.12 -7.50 -12.04
N GLU A 19 1.19 -7.60 -11.84
CA GLU A 19 1.83 -8.59 -10.97
C GLU A 19 1.29 -8.48 -9.53
N PRO A 20 1.34 -9.56 -8.75
CA PRO A 20 0.81 -9.53 -7.40
C PRO A 20 1.60 -8.59 -6.50
N TYR A 21 0.94 -7.97 -5.53
CA TYR A 21 1.56 -7.12 -4.53
C TYR A 21 0.96 -7.38 -3.16
N VAL A 22 1.80 -7.29 -2.12
CA VAL A 22 1.39 -7.52 -0.73
C VAL A 22 0.91 -6.22 -0.08
N GLN A 23 -0.19 -6.31 0.65
CA GLN A 23 -0.83 -5.19 1.33
C GLN A 23 -1.19 -5.57 2.77
N ILE A 24 -1.18 -4.59 3.67
CA ILE A 24 -1.62 -4.72 5.07
C ILE A 24 -0.94 -5.92 5.77
N VAL A 25 0.39 -5.94 5.77
CA VAL A 25 1.16 -7.05 6.35
C VAL A 25 1.09 -7.01 7.87
N LYS A 26 0.38 -7.97 8.46
CA LYS A 26 0.21 -8.18 9.91
C LYS A 26 0.89 -9.49 10.36
N PRO A 27 1.07 -9.70 11.66
CA PRO A 27 1.70 -10.92 12.17
C PRO A 27 1.03 -12.22 11.72
N ASN A 28 -0.30 -12.23 11.59
CA ASN A 28 -1.07 -13.43 11.31
C ASN A 28 -1.90 -13.34 10.02
N SER A 29 -1.74 -12.26 9.25
CA SER A 29 -2.49 -12.05 8.01
C SER A 29 -1.84 -11.03 7.09
N LEU A 30 -2.23 -11.08 5.82
CA LEU A 30 -1.95 -10.04 4.83
C LEU A 30 -2.92 -10.18 3.65
N TYR A 31 -2.87 -9.22 2.73
CA TYR A 31 -3.53 -9.31 1.43
C TYR A 31 -2.50 -9.53 0.34
N ILE A 32 -2.83 -10.41 -0.61
CA ILE A 32 -2.18 -10.46 -1.93
C ILE A 32 -3.19 -9.95 -2.94
N VAL A 33 -2.78 -8.96 -3.72
CA VAL A 33 -3.65 -8.27 -4.68
C VAL A 33 -3.02 -8.36 -6.07
N TRP A 34 -3.81 -8.62 -7.10
CA TRP A 34 -3.35 -8.63 -8.50
C TRP A 34 -4.48 -8.23 -9.45
N THR A 35 -4.16 -7.99 -10.72
CA THR A 35 -5.14 -7.55 -11.71
C THR A 35 -5.09 -8.43 -12.95
N THR A 36 -6.25 -8.88 -13.43
CA THR A 36 -6.39 -9.55 -14.73
C THR A 36 -7.32 -8.79 -15.65
N LYS A 37 -7.24 -9.09 -16.95
CA LYS A 37 -8.19 -8.56 -17.93
C LYS A 37 -9.52 -9.30 -17.89
N GLU A 38 -9.47 -10.62 -17.79
CA GLU A 38 -10.62 -11.51 -17.78
C GLU A 38 -11.04 -11.86 -16.34
N SER A 39 -12.35 -11.95 -16.09
CA SER A 39 -12.88 -12.46 -14.82
C SER A 39 -12.53 -13.94 -14.64
N GLY A 40 -12.46 -14.39 -13.40
CA GLY A 40 -12.31 -15.79 -13.07
C GLY A 40 -12.37 -16.05 -11.58
N THR A 41 -12.67 -17.30 -11.19
CA THR A 41 -12.49 -17.77 -9.82
C THR A 41 -11.01 -17.70 -9.49
N SER A 42 -10.67 -16.80 -8.58
CA SER A 42 -9.29 -16.40 -8.33
C SER A 42 -8.86 -16.79 -6.92
N GLU A 43 -7.64 -17.30 -6.78
CA GLU A 43 -7.14 -17.83 -5.52
C GLU A 43 -5.62 -17.74 -5.40
N VAL A 44 -5.14 -17.71 -4.17
CA VAL A 44 -3.73 -17.80 -3.81
C VAL A 44 -3.47 -19.16 -3.19
N HIS A 45 -2.48 -19.88 -3.68
CA HIS A 45 -1.97 -21.09 -3.04
C HIS A 45 -0.65 -20.75 -2.36
N TYR A 46 -0.50 -21.07 -1.07
CA TYR A 46 0.65 -20.63 -0.27
C TYR A 46 1.03 -21.65 0.82
N GLY A 47 2.24 -21.52 1.36
CA GLY A 47 2.73 -22.45 2.39
C GLY A 47 4.18 -22.18 2.81
N ILE A 48 4.66 -23.00 3.75
CA ILE A 48 6.05 -22.99 4.23
C ILE A 48 6.77 -24.16 3.57
N GLY A 49 7.43 -23.90 2.44
CA GLY A 49 8.08 -24.95 1.64
C GLY A 49 7.11 -25.85 0.86
N ASP A 50 5.80 -25.57 0.89
CA ASP A 50 4.76 -26.17 0.05
C ASP A 50 3.74 -25.12 -0.43
N TYR A 51 2.61 -25.57 -1.01
CA TYR A 51 1.44 -24.75 -1.36
C TYR A 51 0.16 -25.36 -0.75
N GLY A 52 0.24 -25.85 0.49
CA GLY A 52 -0.83 -26.62 1.12
C GLY A 52 -2.04 -25.80 1.59
N LEU A 53 -1.96 -24.47 1.57
CA LEU A 53 -3.02 -23.57 1.98
C LEU A 53 -3.57 -22.80 0.77
N THR A 54 -4.86 -22.48 0.82
CA THR A 54 -5.57 -21.74 -0.23
C THR A 54 -6.33 -20.57 0.37
N ALA A 55 -6.25 -19.40 -0.26
CA ALA A 55 -7.09 -18.24 0.03
C ALA A 55 -7.83 -17.83 -1.25
N VAL A 56 -9.16 -17.82 -1.20
CA VAL A 56 -10.00 -17.37 -2.32
C VAL A 56 -10.03 -15.85 -2.35
N ALA A 57 -9.88 -15.26 -3.54
CA ALA A 57 -9.92 -13.83 -3.75
C ALA A 57 -11.35 -13.32 -3.99
N THR A 58 -11.62 -12.10 -3.54
CA THR A 58 -12.73 -11.30 -4.09
C THR A 58 -12.37 -10.86 -5.50
N ASN A 59 -13.37 -10.53 -6.33
CA ASN A 59 -13.17 -10.08 -7.70
C ASN A 59 -13.99 -8.82 -7.94
N THR A 60 -13.33 -7.69 -8.17
CA THR A 60 -13.98 -6.40 -8.41
C THR A 60 -13.72 -5.95 -9.84
N TYR A 61 -14.79 -5.70 -10.60
CA TYR A 61 -14.70 -5.20 -11.97
C TYR A 61 -14.53 -3.67 -11.98
N PHE A 62 -13.56 -3.19 -12.75
CA PHE A 62 -13.26 -1.78 -12.90
C PHE A 62 -13.35 -1.32 -14.35
N THR A 63 -13.79 -0.07 -14.53
CA THR A 63 -13.71 0.66 -15.79
C THR A 63 -13.04 2.00 -15.58
N THR A 64 -11.99 2.32 -16.35
CA THR A 64 -11.26 3.59 -16.19
C THR A 64 -11.79 4.65 -17.15
N PRO A 65 -11.94 5.93 -16.72
CA PRO A 65 -12.52 6.99 -17.55
C PRO A 65 -11.77 7.27 -18.87
N ASP A 66 -10.45 7.02 -18.91
CA ASP A 66 -9.56 7.44 -20.01
C ASP A 66 -8.88 6.28 -20.75
N LYS A 67 -9.37 5.03 -20.62
CA LYS A 67 -8.83 3.83 -21.29
C LYS A 67 -7.32 3.62 -21.11
N ALA A 68 -6.79 3.76 -19.90
CA ALA A 68 -5.34 3.80 -19.73
C ALA A 68 -4.86 3.06 -18.47
N PRO A 69 -3.89 2.13 -18.57
CA PRO A 69 -3.45 1.42 -19.78
C PRO A 69 -4.43 0.30 -20.19
N TYR A 70 -5.37 -0.01 -19.31
CA TYR A 70 -6.45 -0.97 -19.49
C TYR A 70 -7.77 -0.26 -19.18
N ASP A 71 -8.78 -0.44 -20.02
CA ASP A 71 -10.09 0.21 -19.91
C ASP A 71 -11.10 -0.61 -19.11
N GLN A 72 -10.88 -1.92 -19.03
CA GLN A 72 -11.71 -2.89 -18.32
C GLN A 72 -10.82 -3.98 -17.74
N TYR A 73 -10.89 -4.19 -16.42
CA TYR A 73 -10.10 -5.19 -15.72
C TYR A 73 -10.77 -5.64 -14.42
N TYR A 74 -10.23 -6.71 -13.83
CA TYR A 74 -10.65 -7.25 -12.55
C TYR A 74 -9.51 -7.16 -11.55
N VAL A 75 -9.78 -6.58 -10.39
CA VAL A 75 -8.86 -6.61 -9.25
C VAL A 75 -9.25 -7.78 -8.36
N HIS A 76 -8.25 -8.53 -7.95
CA HIS A 76 -8.39 -9.71 -7.10
C HIS A 76 -7.73 -9.44 -5.76
N GLU A 77 -8.46 -9.61 -4.66
CA GLU A 77 -7.91 -9.42 -3.31
C GLU A 77 -8.09 -10.71 -2.50
N ALA A 78 -6.98 -11.37 -2.19
CA ALA A 78 -6.98 -12.56 -1.35
C ALA A 78 -6.49 -12.25 0.05
N PHE A 79 -7.36 -12.42 1.05
CA PHE A 79 -6.99 -12.30 2.45
C PHE A 79 -6.41 -13.62 2.98
N LEU A 80 -5.12 -13.63 3.26
CA LEU A 80 -4.42 -14.74 3.90
C LEU A 80 -4.50 -14.55 5.41
N SER A 81 -4.90 -15.59 6.15
CA SER A 81 -5.09 -15.52 7.60
C SER A 81 -4.54 -16.75 8.30
N GLY A 82 -4.33 -16.66 9.62
CA GLY A 82 -3.76 -17.76 10.40
C GLY A 82 -2.27 -17.98 10.14
N LEU A 83 -1.58 -16.99 9.61
CA LEU A 83 -0.13 -17.06 9.38
C LEU A 83 0.62 -17.14 10.70
N THR A 84 1.75 -17.86 10.69
CA THR A 84 2.70 -17.81 11.80
C THR A 84 3.46 -16.48 11.70
N PRO A 85 3.58 -15.69 12.79
CA PRO A 85 4.32 -14.43 12.77
C PRO A 85 5.78 -14.57 12.36
N ASP A 86 6.33 -13.51 11.73
CA ASP A 86 7.73 -13.43 11.28
C ASP A 86 8.24 -14.68 10.55
N THR A 87 7.44 -15.19 9.62
CA THR A 87 7.71 -16.45 8.92
C THR A 87 7.73 -16.21 7.42
N LEU A 88 8.71 -16.81 6.73
CA LEU A 88 8.81 -16.78 5.28
C LEU A 88 7.85 -17.81 4.68
N TYR A 89 6.96 -17.34 3.82
CA TYR A 89 6.04 -18.13 3.02
C TYR A 89 6.39 -17.99 1.54
N GLN A 90 5.93 -18.95 0.75
CA GLN A 90 5.91 -18.90 -0.69
C GLN A 90 4.46 -18.95 -1.18
N TYR A 91 4.17 -18.33 -2.32
CA TYR A 91 2.84 -18.32 -2.91
C TYR A 91 2.86 -18.35 -4.44
N LYS A 92 1.70 -18.72 -4.98
CA LYS A 92 1.33 -18.62 -6.40
C LYS A 92 -0.09 -18.10 -6.52
N ILE A 93 -0.37 -17.39 -7.60
CA ILE A 93 -1.71 -16.86 -7.90
C ILE A 93 -2.34 -17.61 -9.07
N PHE A 94 -3.63 -17.89 -8.95
CA PHE A 94 -4.41 -18.61 -9.94
C PHE A 94 -5.70 -17.87 -10.27
N SER A 95 -6.17 -18.02 -11.51
CA SER A 95 -7.50 -17.58 -11.94
C SER A 95 -8.08 -18.55 -12.96
N ASP A 96 -9.31 -19.02 -12.70
CA ASP A 96 -10.00 -20.08 -13.44
C ASP A 96 -9.11 -21.33 -13.67
N GLY A 97 -8.28 -21.65 -12.68
CA GLY A 97 -7.36 -22.79 -12.71
C GLY A 97 -6.06 -22.57 -13.50
N ASN A 98 -5.84 -21.39 -14.08
CA ASN A 98 -4.57 -21.03 -14.73
C ASN A 98 -3.57 -20.51 -13.68
N ASP A 99 -2.35 -21.06 -13.66
CA ASP A 99 -1.23 -20.52 -12.88
C ASP A 99 -0.73 -19.24 -13.56
N LEU A 100 -0.88 -18.10 -12.88
CA LEU A 100 -0.44 -16.79 -13.40
C LEU A 100 1.00 -16.45 -12.99
N THR A 101 1.66 -17.33 -12.21
CA THR A 101 3.06 -17.22 -11.78
C THR A 101 3.89 -18.43 -12.25
N PRO A 102 3.95 -18.72 -13.57
CA PRO A 102 4.58 -19.93 -14.07
C PRO A 102 6.10 -19.94 -13.91
N ALA A 103 6.73 -18.77 -13.76
CA ALA A 103 8.18 -18.63 -13.61
C ALA A 103 8.73 -19.17 -12.27
N GLY A 104 7.90 -19.29 -11.24
CA GLY A 104 8.29 -19.76 -9.92
C GLY A 104 7.36 -19.22 -8.82
N SER A 105 7.56 -19.68 -7.59
CA SER A 105 6.93 -19.04 -6.43
C SER A 105 7.51 -17.68 -6.15
N ILE A 106 6.65 -16.79 -5.70
CA ILE A 106 7.02 -15.54 -5.05
C ILE A 106 7.05 -15.78 -3.54
N THR A 107 7.88 -15.06 -2.80
CA THR A 107 7.97 -15.18 -1.33
C THR A 107 7.46 -13.95 -0.63
N PHE A 108 6.84 -14.10 0.53
CA PHE A 108 6.57 -12.99 1.44
C PHE A 108 6.94 -13.40 2.87
N ARG A 109 7.12 -12.41 3.74
CA ARG A 109 7.27 -12.62 5.18
C ARG A 109 6.06 -12.06 5.90
N SER A 110 5.41 -12.88 6.73
CA SER A 110 4.34 -12.41 7.61
C SER A 110 4.89 -11.38 8.61
N GLY A 111 4.04 -10.48 9.10
CA GLY A 111 4.47 -9.36 9.92
C GLY A 111 5.17 -9.77 11.21
N LYS A 112 6.03 -8.88 11.71
CA LYS A 112 6.69 -9.09 13.00
C LYS A 112 5.73 -8.75 14.14
N PRO A 113 5.57 -9.63 15.15
CA PRO A 113 4.70 -9.34 16.30
C PRO A 113 5.32 -8.29 17.22
N SER A 114 4.52 -7.71 18.10
CA SER A 114 4.93 -6.63 19.02
C SER A 114 6.04 -7.01 20.01
N SER A 115 6.31 -8.31 20.19
CA SER A 115 7.45 -8.79 20.96
C SER A 115 8.81 -8.59 20.26
N VAL A 116 8.82 -8.33 18.95
CA VAL A 116 10.06 -8.09 18.20
C VAL A 116 10.44 -6.62 18.31
N THR A 117 11.63 -6.35 18.83
CA THR A 117 12.11 -4.98 19.10
C THR A 117 13.11 -4.46 18.07
N SER A 118 13.41 -5.25 17.03
CA SER A 118 14.34 -4.87 15.96
C SER A 118 13.75 -5.21 14.60
N PHE A 119 13.59 -4.18 13.78
CA PHE A 119 13.14 -4.28 12.41
C PHE A 119 13.76 -3.14 11.60
N ARG A 120 13.71 -3.26 10.27
CA ARG A 120 14.20 -2.24 9.34
C ARG A 120 13.04 -1.81 8.46
N PHE A 121 12.74 -0.52 8.43
CA PHE A 121 11.88 0.04 7.40
C PHE A 121 12.63 1.08 6.58
N ALA A 122 12.19 1.31 5.35
CA ALA A 122 12.64 2.42 4.51
C ALA A 122 11.54 3.48 4.44
N ALA A 123 11.93 4.75 4.45
CA ALA A 123 11.02 5.88 4.23
C ALA A 123 11.43 6.59 2.93
N LEU A 124 10.46 6.83 2.05
CA LEU A 124 10.62 7.64 0.84
C LEU A 124 9.36 8.47 0.61
N GLY A 125 9.44 9.44 -0.30
CA GLY A 125 8.35 10.31 -0.71
C GLY A 125 8.65 10.87 -2.09
N ASP A 126 7.65 11.46 -2.74
CA ASP A 126 7.84 12.27 -3.95
C ASP A 126 8.57 11.51 -5.07
N SER A 127 8.23 10.22 -5.21
CA SER A 127 8.91 9.32 -6.12
C SER A 127 8.31 9.32 -7.53
N GLY A 128 7.13 9.92 -7.71
CA GLY A 128 6.20 9.73 -8.83
C GLY A 128 6.57 10.22 -10.23
N ALA A 129 7.84 10.50 -10.52
CA ALA A 129 8.28 11.03 -11.82
C ALA A 129 8.48 9.97 -12.92
N GLY A 130 8.69 8.70 -12.58
CA GLY A 130 9.01 7.63 -13.54
C GLY A 130 10.42 7.71 -14.13
N GLY A 131 11.35 8.38 -13.44
CA GLY A 131 12.69 8.70 -13.94
C GLY A 131 13.80 7.74 -13.49
N THR A 132 15.01 7.95 -13.99
CA THR A 132 16.20 7.17 -13.59
C THR A 132 16.53 7.29 -12.10
N GLY A 133 16.24 8.44 -11.48
CA GLY A 133 16.36 8.64 -10.04
C GLY A 133 15.45 7.73 -9.23
N GLN A 134 14.17 7.62 -9.63
CA GLN A 134 13.21 6.73 -8.99
C GLN A 134 13.62 5.25 -9.14
N ASN A 135 14.01 4.84 -10.34
CA ASN A 135 14.55 3.49 -10.58
C ASN A 135 15.79 3.22 -9.71
N GLY A 136 16.66 4.21 -9.51
CA GLY A 136 17.80 4.10 -8.59
C GLY A 136 17.37 3.86 -7.13
N VAL A 137 16.28 4.50 -6.69
CA VAL A 137 15.69 4.27 -5.36
C VAL A 137 15.08 2.88 -5.27
N ALA A 138 14.29 2.42 -6.25
CA ALA A 138 13.72 1.08 -6.30
C ALA A 138 14.80 -0.01 -6.19
N ASN A 139 15.83 0.06 -7.04
CA ASN A 139 17.00 -0.82 -6.98
C ASN A 139 17.68 -0.80 -5.60
N ARG A 140 17.73 0.37 -4.94
CA ARG A 140 18.33 0.47 -3.62
C ARG A 140 17.46 -0.18 -2.54
N LEU A 141 16.14 -0.08 -2.63
CA LEU A 141 15.19 -0.74 -1.73
C LEU A 141 15.36 -2.27 -1.79
N GLU A 142 15.48 -2.83 -2.99
CA GLU A 142 15.75 -4.27 -3.16
C GLU A 142 17.08 -4.71 -2.52
N GLN A 143 18.13 -3.89 -2.64
CA GLN A 143 19.43 -4.21 -2.03
C GLN A 143 19.42 -4.15 -0.50
N ILE A 144 18.66 -3.23 0.10
CA ILE A 144 18.61 -3.08 1.56
C ILE A 144 17.63 -4.07 2.22
N GLN A 145 16.72 -4.66 1.44
CA GLN A 145 15.71 -5.64 1.87
C GLN A 145 15.00 -5.20 3.17
N PRO A 146 14.17 -4.15 3.14
CA PRO A 146 13.48 -3.68 4.31
C PRO A 146 12.32 -4.63 4.66
N ASP A 147 11.96 -4.69 5.94
CA ASP A 147 10.79 -5.43 6.43
C ASP A 147 9.46 -4.75 6.00
N LEU A 148 9.50 -3.43 5.82
CA LEU A 148 8.39 -2.54 5.48
C LEU A 148 8.93 -1.32 4.73
N VAL A 149 8.16 -0.77 3.80
CA VAL A 149 8.44 0.54 3.22
C VAL A 149 7.27 1.47 3.53
N VAL A 150 7.58 2.71 3.93
CA VAL A 150 6.60 3.76 4.17
C VAL A 150 6.79 4.89 3.15
N HIS A 151 5.71 5.30 2.48
CA HIS A 151 5.73 6.35 1.45
C HIS A 151 4.95 7.59 1.91
N THR A 152 5.60 8.75 1.98
CA THR A 152 5.05 10.00 2.51
C THR A 152 4.23 10.81 1.49
N GLY A 153 3.57 10.15 0.55
CA GLY A 153 2.79 10.79 -0.51
C GLY A 153 3.57 11.28 -1.71
N ASP A 154 2.80 11.73 -2.70
CA ASP A 154 3.22 11.93 -4.08
C ASP A 154 3.85 10.66 -4.65
N VAL A 155 3.09 9.56 -4.52
CA VAL A 155 3.45 8.24 -5.03
C VAL A 155 3.57 8.28 -6.54
N VAL A 156 2.63 8.95 -7.21
CA VAL A 156 2.66 9.18 -8.66
C VAL A 156 2.27 10.63 -8.99
N TYR A 157 3.13 11.33 -9.74
CA TYR A 157 2.79 12.66 -10.22
C TYR A 157 1.68 12.60 -11.26
N ASP A 158 0.57 13.31 -10.97
CA ASP A 158 -0.65 13.37 -11.79
C ASP A 158 -1.39 12.02 -11.89
N ALA A 159 -1.34 11.22 -10.81
CA ALA A 159 -1.75 9.81 -10.59
C ALA A 159 -2.94 9.22 -11.38
N SER A 160 -2.93 9.33 -12.71
CA SER A 160 -3.85 8.59 -13.57
C SER A 160 -3.54 7.09 -13.50
N TYR A 161 -4.53 6.25 -13.79
CA TYR A 161 -4.37 4.79 -13.80
C TYR A 161 -3.17 4.35 -14.65
N LYS A 162 -2.94 4.98 -15.81
CA LYS A 162 -1.75 4.73 -16.64
C LYS A 162 -0.44 5.01 -15.92
N LEU A 163 -0.34 6.17 -15.27
CA LEU A 163 0.89 6.55 -14.59
C LEU A 163 1.11 5.73 -13.32
N LEU A 164 0.05 5.26 -12.66
CA LEU A 164 0.14 4.28 -11.58
C LEU A 164 0.79 2.98 -12.06
N GLU A 165 0.39 2.45 -13.22
CA GLU A 165 1.06 1.29 -13.79
C GLU A 165 2.53 1.59 -14.16
N GLU A 166 2.76 2.64 -14.95
CA GLU A 166 4.10 2.94 -15.50
C GLU A 166 5.11 3.39 -14.44
N ARG A 167 4.66 4.06 -13.37
CA ARG A 167 5.56 4.74 -12.42
C ARG A 167 5.52 4.17 -11.01
N TYR A 168 4.55 3.33 -10.67
CA TYR A 168 4.52 2.64 -9.40
C TYR A 168 4.65 1.13 -9.60
N PHE A 169 3.63 0.51 -10.22
CA PHE A 169 3.58 -0.95 -10.29
C PHE A 169 4.73 -1.54 -11.10
N GLN A 170 5.10 -0.95 -12.24
CA GLN A 170 6.24 -1.45 -13.04
C GLN A 170 7.61 -1.10 -12.48
N ILE A 171 7.74 -0.04 -11.68
CA ILE A 171 9.05 0.38 -11.14
C ILE A 171 9.38 -0.38 -9.86
N TYR A 172 8.38 -0.76 -9.09
CA TYR A 172 8.54 -1.44 -7.82
C TYR A 172 8.05 -2.90 -7.85
N ASP A 173 7.75 -3.48 -9.02
CA ASP A 173 7.14 -4.80 -9.20
C ASP A 173 7.85 -5.89 -8.39
N ASP A 174 9.16 -6.01 -8.51
CA ASP A 174 9.99 -7.00 -7.82
C ASP A 174 9.93 -6.82 -6.29
N LEU A 175 9.84 -5.57 -5.82
CA LEU A 175 9.78 -5.26 -4.40
C LEU A 175 8.40 -5.53 -3.80
N ILE A 176 7.34 -4.98 -4.40
CA ILE A 176 5.99 -4.98 -3.83
C ILE A 176 5.32 -6.35 -3.85
N GLN A 177 5.81 -7.25 -4.69
CA GLN A 177 5.48 -8.68 -4.66
C GLN A 177 5.75 -9.35 -3.30
N SER A 178 6.68 -8.80 -2.52
CA SER A 178 7.19 -9.42 -1.28
C SER A 178 7.16 -8.49 -0.06
N VAL A 179 7.22 -7.17 -0.28
CA VAL A 179 7.34 -6.14 0.77
C VAL A 179 6.18 -5.15 0.66
N TRP A 180 5.53 -4.86 1.78
CA TRP A 180 4.46 -3.88 1.80
C TRP A 180 5.04 -2.46 1.70
N LEU A 181 4.56 -1.72 0.69
CA LEU A 181 4.69 -0.26 0.62
C LEU A 181 3.42 0.36 1.22
N ALA A 182 3.49 0.80 2.47
CA ALA A 182 2.41 1.54 3.11
C ALA A 182 2.45 2.99 2.65
N THR A 183 1.42 3.43 1.92
CA THR A 183 1.40 4.75 1.27
C THR A 183 0.35 5.66 1.88
N LEU A 184 0.53 6.97 1.70
CA LEU A 184 -0.51 7.98 1.90
C LEU A 184 -0.63 8.85 0.65
N PRO A 185 -1.80 9.43 0.35
CA PRO A 185 -1.96 10.33 -0.80
C PRO A 185 -1.38 11.72 -0.50
N GLY A 186 -0.54 12.22 -1.40
CA GLY A 186 -0.11 13.63 -1.48
C GLY A 186 -0.92 14.43 -2.50
N ASN A 187 -0.56 15.70 -2.72
CA ASN A 187 -1.33 16.58 -3.60
C ASN A 187 -1.30 16.16 -5.08
N HIS A 188 -0.27 15.46 -5.53
CA HIS A 188 -0.26 14.92 -6.88
C HIS A 188 -1.09 13.64 -7.02
N ASP A 189 -1.23 12.87 -5.93
CA ASP A 189 -2.03 11.64 -5.94
C ASP A 189 -3.53 11.95 -6.03
N THR A 190 -3.95 13.13 -5.57
CA THR A 190 -5.35 13.59 -5.62
C THR A 190 -5.65 14.51 -6.82
N ALA A 191 -4.63 14.91 -7.58
CA ALA A 191 -4.78 15.81 -8.73
C ALA A 191 -5.64 15.21 -9.85
N TYR A 192 -5.53 13.90 -10.10
CA TYR A 192 -6.34 13.18 -11.07
C TYR A 192 -7.60 12.61 -10.42
N ASN A 193 -8.77 12.86 -11.03
CA ASN A 193 -10.08 12.35 -10.59
C ASN A 193 -10.32 12.44 -9.07
N LYS A 194 -9.82 13.49 -8.42
CA LYS A 194 -9.91 13.70 -6.96
C LYS A 194 -9.36 12.53 -6.13
N GLY A 195 -8.34 11.83 -6.62
CA GLY A 195 -7.70 10.72 -5.92
C GLY A 195 -8.41 9.37 -6.03
N GLN A 196 -9.48 9.26 -6.83
CA GLN A 196 -10.17 7.98 -6.99
C GLN A 196 -9.24 6.87 -7.50
N SER A 197 -8.32 7.20 -8.40
CA SER A 197 -7.34 6.23 -8.92
C SER A 197 -6.39 5.70 -7.86
N TYR A 198 -6.07 6.50 -6.84
CA TYR A 198 -5.27 6.06 -5.69
C TYR A 198 -6.06 5.03 -4.86
N VAL A 199 -7.30 5.37 -4.47
CA VAL A 199 -8.17 4.50 -3.66
C VAL A 199 -8.51 3.20 -4.40
N ASP A 200 -8.64 3.24 -5.72
CA ASP A 200 -8.97 2.04 -6.50
C ASP A 200 -7.85 0.99 -6.55
N VAL A 201 -6.58 1.38 -6.32
CA VAL A 201 -5.42 0.48 -6.51
C VAL A 201 -4.68 0.15 -5.23
N PHE A 202 -4.72 1.01 -4.23
CA PHE A 202 -4.06 0.79 -2.94
C PHE A 202 -5.06 0.23 -1.93
N VAL A 203 -4.80 -0.98 -1.45
CA VAL A 203 -5.58 -1.59 -0.37
C VAL A 203 -4.93 -1.22 0.96
N ASN A 204 -5.41 -0.15 1.60
CA ASN A 204 -4.88 0.30 2.89
C ASN A 204 -5.79 -0.14 4.05
N PRO A 205 -5.32 -0.08 5.31
CA PRO A 205 -6.19 -0.33 6.45
C PRO A 205 -7.38 0.64 6.50
N THR A 206 -8.56 0.10 6.80
CA THR A 206 -9.83 0.84 6.88
C THR A 206 -10.21 1.20 8.33
N ASN A 207 -9.22 1.49 9.17
CA ASN A 207 -9.40 1.77 10.61
C ASN A 207 -9.34 3.26 10.96
N GLY A 208 -9.28 4.12 9.94
CA GLY A 208 -9.27 5.58 10.05
C GLY A 208 -10.65 6.21 9.94
N ALA A 209 -11.06 6.47 8.70
CA ALA A 209 -12.33 7.09 8.41
C ALA A 209 -13.48 6.09 8.36
N SER A 210 -14.69 6.54 8.70
CA SER A 210 -15.93 5.78 8.45
C SER A 210 -16.56 6.07 7.07
N ASP A 211 -16.15 7.15 6.40
CA ASP A 211 -16.63 7.50 5.06
C ASP A 211 -15.87 6.66 4.02
N PRO A 212 -16.52 5.86 3.15
CA PRO A 212 -15.85 5.00 2.18
C PRO A 212 -14.83 5.69 1.25
N ILE A 213 -14.94 7.00 1.03
CA ILE A 213 -13.99 7.78 0.20
C ILE A 213 -12.77 8.24 1.02
N GLU A 214 -12.96 8.54 2.30
CA GLU A 214 -11.87 8.86 3.24
C GLU A 214 -11.26 7.59 3.87
N ASN A 215 -12.00 6.50 3.86
CA ASN A 215 -11.61 5.18 4.34
C ASN A 215 -10.46 4.75 3.45
N GLU A 216 -9.30 4.44 4.04
CA GLU A 216 -8.00 4.21 3.35
C GLU A 216 -7.12 5.46 3.10
N ALA A 217 -7.63 6.68 3.29
CA ALA A 217 -6.84 7.91 3.11
C ALA A 217 -6.02 8.30 4.35
N TYR A 218 -6.52 7.97 5.54
CA TYR A 218 -5.80 8.01 6.82
C TYR A 218 -6.14 6.74 7.60
N TYR A 219 -5.16 6.19 8.30
CA TYR A 219 -5.23 4.89 8.94
C TYR A 219 -4.04 4.66 9.87
N SER A 220 -4.03 3.58 10.63
CA SER A 220 -2.86 3.20 11.43
C SER A 220 -2.59 1.71 11.37
N PHE A 221 -1.37 1.31 11.66
CA PHE A 221 -0.99 -0.09 11.77
C PHE A 221 0.20 -0.27 12.72
N ASP A 222 0.28 -1.46 13.29
CA ASP A 222 1.43 -1.87 14.09
C ASP A 222 2.33 -2.78 13.24
N TYR A 223 3.64 -2.57 13.35
CA TYR A 223 4.64 -3.47 12.80
C TYR A 223 5.78 -3.61 13.80
N ALA A 224 6.08 -4.85 14.21
CA ALA A 224 6.98 -5.10 15.34
C ALA A 224 6.54 -4.27 16.57
N ASN A 225 7.47 -3.68 17.31
CA ASN A 225 7.18 -2.83 18.47
C ASN A 225 6.86 -1.36 18.14
N ALA A 226 6.51 -1.05 16.88
CA ALA A 226 6.22 0.31 16.43
C ALA A 226 4.76 0.46 15.96
N HIS A 227 4.18 1.61 16.27
CA HIS A 227 2.90 2.08 15.77
C HIS A 227 3.13 3.14 14.71
N PHE A 228 2.50 2.97 13.54
CA PHE A 228 2.55 3.90 12.43
C PHE A 228 1.16 4.51 12.23
N THR A 229 1.05 5.81 12.44
CA THR A 229 -0.15 6.58 12.16
C THR A 229 0.01 7.32 10.84
N VAL A 230 -0.90 7.10 9.91
CA VAL A 230 -0.91 7.71 8.57
C VAL A 230 -2.02 8.74 8.51
N ILE A 231 -1.66 10.00 8.25
CA ILE A 231 -2.60 11.11 8.04
C ILE A 231 -2.32 11.79 6.70
N THR A 232 -3.34 12.44 6.16
CA THR A 232 -3.30 13.08 4.83
C THR A 232 -3.66 14.56 4.90
N SER A 233 -2.92 15.35 4.12
CA SER A 233 -3.16 16.79 3.93
C SER A 233 -4.31 17.09 2.98
N GLU A 234 -4.75 16.08 2.22
CA GLU A 234 -5.70 16.25 1.12
C GLU A 234 -7.16 16.24 1.58
N TRP A 235 -7.38 15.86 2.85
CA TRP A 235 -8.65 15.93 3.55
C TRP A 235 -8.56 16.79 4.82
N PRO A 236 -9.69 17.23 5.40
CA PRO A 236 -9.65 18.06 6.60
C PRO A 236 -8.91 17.38 7.78
N TYR A 237 -7.74 17.90 8.14
CA TYR A 237 -6.89 17.41 9.25
C TYR A 237 -6.79 18.38 10.45
N LYS A 238 -7.35 19.58 10.31
CA LYS A 238 -7.26 20.63 11.34
C LYS A 238 -8.04 20.28 12.60
N LYS A 239 -7.70 20.93 13.71
CA LYS A 239 -8.36 20.72 15.00
C LYS A 239 -9.87 20.79 14.89
N GLY A 240 -10.53 19.72 15.34
CA GLY A 240 -12.00 19.56 15.27
C GLY A 240 -12.51 18.82 14.04
N SER A 241 -11.66 18.49 13.05
CA SER A 241 -12.03 17.59 11.96
C SER A 241 -12.19 16.14 12.41
N ASN A 242 -12.84 15.31 11.60
CA ASN A 242 -12.95 13.87 11.85
C ASN A 242 -11.56 13.22 11.95
N GLN A 243 -10.68 13.51 11.00
CA GLN A 243 -9.31 13.01 10.99
C GLN A 243 -8.53 13.42 12.24
N TYR A 244 -8.64 14.67 12.70
CA TYR A 244 -7.97 15.14 13.92
C TYR A 244 -8.47 14.38 15.16
N ASN A 245 -9.79 14.22 15.29
CA ASN A 245 -10.38 13.53 16.43
C ASN A 245 -10.04 12.03 16.41
N TRP A 246 -10.00 11.42 15.22
CA TRP A 246 -9.53 10.06 15.04
C TRP A 246 -8.05 9.92 15.43
N LEU A 247 -7.18 10.78 14.91
CA LEU A 247 -5.74 10.82 15.21
C LEU A 247 -5.49 10.94 16.72
N GLN A 248 -6.24 11.80 17.41
CA GLN A 248 -6.17 11.91 18.87
C GLN A 248 -6.49 10.58 19.56
N ASN A 249 -7.54 9.88 19.11
CA ASN A 249 -7.92 8.60 19.68
C ASN A 249 -6.92 7.49 19.34
N ASP A 250 -6.41 7.45 18.12
CA ASP A 250 -5.40 6.49 17.67
C ASP A 250 -4.14 6.58 18.54
N LEU A 251 -3.54 7.78 18.63
CA LEU A 251 -2.36 8.04 19.44
C LEU A 251 -2.61 7.80 20.94
N ALA A 252 -3.79 8.14 21.46
CA ALA A 252 -4.14 7.88 22.86
C ALA A 252 -4.22 6.39 23.23
N ASN A 253 -4.45 5.52 22.24
CA ASN A 253 -4.59 4.07 22.43
C ASN A 253 -3.32 3.29 22.07
N SER A 254 -2.30 3.94 21.49
CA SER A 254 -1.03 3.30 21.22
C SER A 254 -0.28 2.97 22.53
N ASN A 255 0.21 1.74 22.62
CA ASN A 255 1.14 1.28 23.66
C ASN A 255 2.47 0.80 23.04
N ALA A 256 2.75 1.17 21.79
CA ALA A 256 3.97 0.80 21.11
C ALA A 256 5.20 1.47 21.73
N ALA A 257 6.37 0.88 21.52
CA ALA A 257 7.63 1.45 21.99
C ALA A 257 8.10 2.62 21.11
N TRP A 258 7.64 2.65 19.86
CA TRP A 258 7.89 3.73 18.90
C TRP A 258 6.58 4.17 18.27
N ASN A 259 6.32 5.47 18.22
CA ASN A 259 5.20 6.07 17.52
C ASN A 259 5.71 6.93 16.35
N PHE A 260 5.39 6.50 15.14
CA PHE A 260 5.69 7.22 13.91
C PHE A 260 4.42 7.85 13.37
N VAL A 261 4.51 9.11 12.93
CA VAL A 261 3.45 9.75 12.13
C VAL A 261 3.95 9.98 10.72
N MET A 262 3.17 9.56 9.73
CA MET A 262 3.38 9.89 8.32
C MET A 262 2.40 10.98 7.92
N PHE A 263 2.91 12.06 7.34
CA PHE A 263 2.10 13.18 6.87
C PHE A 263 2.78 13.87 5.69
N HIS A 264 2.07 14.03 4.57
CA HIS A 264 2.67 14.55 3.33
C HIS A 264 3.37 15.90 3.53
N LEU A 265 2.67 16.87 4.14
CA LEU A 265 3.19 18.22 4.33
C LEU A 265 4.15 18.31 5.53
N PRO A 266 5.37 18.84 5.38
CA PRO A 266 6.28 19.01 6.50
C PRO A 266 5.79 20.09 7.47
N LEU A 267 5.80 19.78 8.77
CA LEU A 267 5.45 20.73 9.83
C LEU A 267 6.59 21.70 10.19
N TYR A 268 7.82 21.30 9.88
CA TYR A 268 9.04 22.09 10.00
C TYR A 268 9.80 22.04 8.68
N TYR A 269 10.29 23.20 8.23
CA TYR A 269 11.05 23.35 6.98
C TYR A 269 11.94 24.59 7.06
N THR A 270 13.13 24.51 6.46
CA THR A 270 14.03 25.65 6.31
C THR A 270 13.80 26.45 5.03
N ASP A 271 13.27 25.82 3.98
CA ASP A 271 12.93 26.51 2.73
C ASP A 271 11.70 27.41 2.90
N GLN A 272 11.94 28.69 3.16
CA GLN A 272 10.89 29.69 3.37
C GLN A 272 9.96 29.86 2.16
N ARG A 273 10.36 29.41 0.96
CA ARG A 273 9.46 29.41 -0.20
C ARG A 273 8.27 28.48 0.01
N GLN A 274 8.38 27.49 0.89
CA GLN A 274 7.33 26.51 1.20
C GLN A 274 6.38 26.97 2.32
N ALA A 275 6.60 28.16 2.90
CA ALA A 275 5.88 28.59 4.10
C ALA A 275 4.35 28.69 3.94
N PHE A 276 3.88 28.83 2.70
CA PHE A 276 2.46 28.90 2.39
C PHE A 276 1.75 27.54 2.48
N LYS A 277 2.47 26.41 2.40
CA LYS A 277 1.87 25.08 2.25
C LYS A 277 1.10 24.61 3.48
N THR A 278 1.60 24.87 4.68
CA THR A 278 0.90 24.51 5.94
C THR A 278 0.01 25.64 6.49
N ASN A 279 0.01 26.81 5.84
CA ASN A 279 -0.66 28.04 6.29
C ASN A 279 -0.40 28.39 7.78
N GLY A 280 0.71 27.90 8.37
CA GLY A 280 1.05 28.02 9.80
C GLY A 280 0.13 27.27 10.78
N THR A 281 -1.10 26.94 10.38
CA THR A 281 -2.11 26.32 11.26
C THR A 281 -1.92 24.82 11.48
N ALA A 282 -1.31 24.10 10.51
CA ALA A 282 -1.06 22.67 10.69
C ALA A 282 -0.11 22.40 11.88
N THR A 283 0.96 23.19 11.98
CA THR A 283 1.93 23.10 13.09
C THR A 283 1.26 23.41 14.43
N SER A 284 0.42 24.45 14.51
CA SER A 284 -0.26 24.82 15.76
C SER A 284 -1.31 23.82 16.23
N ASP A 285 -1.91 23.07 15.31
CA ASP A 285 -2.93 22.07 15.64
C ASP A 285 -2.29 20.70 15.94
N LEU A 286 -1.36 20.24 15.10
CA LEU A 286 -0.85 18.87 15.15
C LEU A 286 0.34 18.68 16.11
N VAL A 287 1.28 19.64 16.18
CA VAL A 287 2.48 19.46 17.03
C VAL A 287 2.11 19.30 18.52
N PRO A 288 1.23 20.12 19.12
CA PRO A 288 0.85 19.91 20.52
C PRO A 288 0.20 18.54 20.77
N LEU A 289 -0.53 18.01 19.79
CA LEU A 289 -1.13 16.69 19.88
C LEU A 289 -0.05 15.60 19.85
N PHE A 290 0.91 15.71 18.94
CA PHE A 290 2.04 14.79 18.81
C PHE A 290 2.91 14.78 20.07
N GLU A 291 3.21 15.95 20.63
CA GLU A 291 3.95 16.07 21.89
C GLU A 291 3.17 15.47 23.07
N GLN A 292 1.86 15.71 23.13
CA GLN A 292 1.01 15.20 24.20
C GLN A 292 1.00 13.66 24.26
N TYR A 293 1.02 12.99 23.10
CA TYR A 293 0.93 11.54 23.00
C TYR A 293 2.27 10.85 22.70
N GLY A 294 3.39 11.59 22.72
CA GLY A 294 4.72 11.01 22.62
C GLY A 294 5.03 10.41 21.25
N VAL A 295 4.69 11.13 20.16
CA VAL A 295 5.17 10.80 18.81
C VAL A 295 6.69 10.98 18.76
N ASP A 296 7.41 9.94 18.33
CA ASP A 296 8.88 9.95 18.29
C ASP A 296 9.42 10.60 17.02
N VAL A 297 8.79 10.31 15.88
CA VAL A 297 9.25 10.78 14.56
C VAL A 297 8.05 11.08 13.66
N VAL A 298 8.09 12.25 13.02
CA VAL A 298 7.19 12.60 11.92
C VAL A 298 7.95 12.49 10.60
N LEU A 299 7.41 11.75 9.65
CA LEU A 299 7.95 11.56 8.31
C LEU A 299 7.09 12.31 7.29
N SER A 300 7.72 13.16 6.48
CA SER A 300 7.05 14.01 5.49
C SER A 300 7.78 14.02 4.16
N GLY A 301 7.04 14.42 3.10
CA GLY A 301 7.52 14.60 1.73
C GLY A 301 7.30 16.04 1.29
N ASP A 302 6.76 16.21 0.07
CA ASP A 302 6.29 17.46 -0.58
C ASP A 302 7.42 18.46 -0.92
N VAL A 303 8.41 18.59 -0.05
CA VAL A 303 9.59 19.43 -0.28
C VAL A 303 10.72 18.54 -0.78
N HIS A 304 11.13 18.74 -2.03
CA HIS A 304 12.11 17.89 -2.73
C HIS A 304 13.56 18.11 -2.26
N LEU A 305 13.82 17.87 -0.98
CA LEU A 305 15.12 17.88 -0.32
C LEU A 305 15.09 16.94 0.89
N TYR A 306 16.24 16.74 1.53
CA TYR A 306 16.33 16.05 2.82
C TYR A 306 16.63 17.06 3.95
N GLU A 307 15.85 16.98 5.03
CA GLU A 307 16.02 17.79 6.25
C GLU A 307 15.77 16.91 7.50
N ARG A 308 16.52 17.13 8.58
CA ARG A 308 16.36 16.47 9.89
C ARG A 308 16.92 17.33 11.02
#